data_AF-A0A6N2SSZ0-F1
#
_entry.id   AF-A0A6N2SSZ0-F1
#
_cell.length_a   1.000
_cell.length_b   1.000
_cell.length_c   1.000
_cell.angle_alpha   90.00
_cell.angle_beta   90.00
_cell.angle_gamma   90.00
#
_symmetry.space_group_name_H-M   'P 1'
#
loop_
_entity.id
_entity.type
_entity.pdbx_description
1 polymer ?
#
loop_
_entity_poly.entity_id
_entity_poly.type
_entity_poly.pdbx_seq_one_letter_code
_entity_poly.pdbx_strand_id
1 'polypeptide(L)'
;MFISYCFVGVFLALIGYLVYFNVELADDYANSPYNSKRQGTYQERVVKGEIRAADGEVLASTKKDSEGKEFRLYPYENVFAHVVGYSSAGISGLEQSMNSQLLTSHGNMLEQVENEFKDEKNIGDNVITTLDVKLQQAAYDALGDHKGAVVVMEPDTGKILTMVSKPDFNPNTLSADWEAITADKDNSSLVNRATQGQYPPGSTFKIITSLAYWRQHNTLDGFDFNCTGEVENGGYTIHCYHNTAHGALDFSSAFAKSCNTAFAQIGVDLDREKYRETVDSLLFNQELPLDMPYRKSRFDLEKNSADALTMQTAIGQGDTLVSPMYMAMFASSVANDGTLMKPYLVERIETYTGDTVKKYAPKEYKKLMTAQESEMLTKLMTGVVENGTASSLSGRGYTAAGKTGTAEHGDVSVTTPHSWFVGFSNVEDPDIVVSVIAEEAGAGSEVAVPIAGKIFDAYYN
;
A
#
# COMPACT_ATOMS: atom_id res chain seq x y z
N MET A 1 -7.40 -54.07 9.05
CA MET A 1 -6.83 -53.39 7.87
C MET A 1 -7.37 -51.96 7.71
N PHE A 2 -8.70 -51.76 7.66
CA PHE A 2 -9.31 -50.42 7.60
C PHE A 2 -8.85 -49.45 8.71
N ILE A 3 -8.88 -49.90 9.97
CA ILE A 3 -8.42 -49.09 11.12
C ILE A 3 -6.96 -48.66 10.97
N SER A 4 -6.08 -49.57 10.53
CA SER A 4 -4.66 -49.26 10.29
C SER A 4 -4.47 -48.21 9.20
N TYR A 5 -5.25 -48.26 8.11
CA TYR A 5 -5.21 -47.23 7.08
C TYR A 5 -5.73 -45.87 7.58
N CYS A 6 -6.76 -45.85 8.44
CA CYS A 6 -7.20 -44.62 9.09
C CYS A 6 -6.09 -43.99 9.96
N PHE A 7 -5.38 -44.78 10.77
CA PHE A 7 -4.27 -44.27 11.58
C PHE A 7 -3.12 -43.73 10.74
N VAL A 8 -2.75 -44.42 9.65
CA VAL A 8 -1.73 -43.94 8.71
C VAL A 8 -2.17 -42.61 8.08
N GLY A 9 -3.45 -42.49 7.69
CA GLY A 9 -4.00 -41.24 7.15
C GLY A 9 -3.92 -40.06 8.14
N VAL A 10 -4.24 -40.29 9.42
CA VAL A 10 -4.14 -39.26 10.46
C VAL A 10 -2.67 -38.87 10.71
N PHE A 11 -1.74 -39.83 10.73
CA PHE A 11 -0.31 -39.53 10.89
C PHE A 11 0.24 -38.73 9.71
N LEU A 12 -0.13 -39.08 8.48
CA LEU A 12 0.26 -38.30 7.29
C LEU A 12 -0.32 -36.89 7.33
N ALA A 13 -1.59 -36.74 7.75
CA ALA A 13 -2.19 -35.43 7.94
C ALA A 13 -1.48 -34.61 9.04
N LEU A 14 -1.10 -35.26 10.14
CA LEU A 14 -0.34 -34.63 11.23
C LEU A 14 1.06 -34.20 10.77
N ILE A 15 1.78 -35.06 10.04
CA ILE A 15 3.09 -34.72 9.45
C ILE A 15 2.95 -33.57 8.48
N GLY A 16 1.96 -33.63 7.58
CA GLY A 16 1.65 -32.54 6.64
C GLY A 16 1.35 -31.23 7.37
N TYR A 17 0.54 -31.29 8.43
CA TYR A 17 0.26 -30.14 9.28
C TYR A 17 1.50 -29.63 10.01
N LEU A 18 2.37 -30.50 10.53
CA LEU A 18 3.61 -30.09 11.19
C LEU A 18 4.58 -29.41 10.23
N VAL A 19 4.70 -29.92 8.99
CA VAL A 19 5.50 -29.26 7.95
C VAL A 19 4.89 -27.90 7.62
N TYR A 20 3.59 -27.83 7.35
CA TYR A 20 2.89 -26.56 7.11
C TYR A 20 3.06 -25.57 8.27
N PHE A 21 2.92 -26.03 9.50
CA PHE A 21 3.10 -25.21 10.69
C PHE A 21 4.52 -24.66 10.80
N ASN A 22 5.54 -25.49 10.59
CA ASN A 22 6.95 -25.05 10.70
C ASN A 22 7.38 -24.12 9.57
N VAL A 23 6.82 -24.29 8.36
CA VAL A 23 7.22 -23.51 7.18
C VAL A 23 6.43 -22.20 7.04
N GLU A 24 5.12 -22.23 7.30
CA GLU A 24 4.23 -21.08 7.03
C GLU A 24 3.77 -20.37 8.31
N LEU A 25 3.47 -21.10 9.39
CA LEU A 25 2.84 -20.51 10.58
C LEU A 25 3.82 -20.16 11.71
N ALA A 26 5.00 -20.78 11.77
CA ALA A 26 5.87 -20.70 12.93
C ALA A 26 6.28 -19.26 13.28
N ASP A 27 6.60 -18.44 12.27
CA ASP A 27 6.96 -17.04 12.45
C ASP A 27 5.75 -16.21 12.95
N ASP A 28 4.57 -16.37 12.38
CA ASP A 28 3.35 -15.67 12.82
C ASP A 28 3.03 -15.92 14.30
N TYR A 29 3.14 -17.18 14.74
CA TYR A 29 2.91 -17.56 16.14
C TYR A 29 4.05 -17.10 17.07
N ALA A 30 5.28 -17.05 16.58
CA ALA A 30 6.42 -16.54 17.35
C ALA A 30 6.34 -15.02 17.54
N ASN A 31 5.85 -14.31 16.52
CA ASN A 31 5.76 -12.84 16.47
C ASN A 31 4.48 -12.27 17.05
N SER A 32 3.53 -13.14 17.42
CA SER A 32 2.30 -12.74 18.08
C SER A 32 2.56 -11.95 19.39
N PRO A 33 1.89 -10.81 19.61
CA PRO A 33 2.05 -10.02 20.83
C PRO A 33 1.55 -10.76 22.08
N TYR A 34 0.74 -11.82 21.91
CA TYR A 34 0.26 -12.65 23.01
C TYR A 34 1.32 -13.63 23.55
N ASN A 35 2.49 -13.71 22.93
CA ASN A 35 3.59 -14.61 23.33
C ASN A 35 4.70 -13.89 24.13
N SER A 36 4.32 -12.89 24.92
CA SER A 36 5.23 -11.98 25.63
C SER A 36 6.22 -12.68 26.58
N LYS A 37 5.80 -13.77 27.23
CA LYS A 37 6.67 -14.54 28.15
C LYS A 37 7.86 -15.19 27.43
N ARG A 38 7.64 -15.73 26.23
CA ARG A 38 8.71 -16.32 25.41
C ARG A 38 9.65 -15.24 24.90
N GLN A 39 9.09 -14.11 24.45
CA GLN A 39 9.86 -12.96 23.94
C GLN A 39 10.78 -12.37 25.02
N GLY A 40 10.28 -12.22 26.26
CA GLY A 40 11.10 -11.75 27.39
C GLY A 40 12.32 -12.64 27.66
N THR A 41 12.15 -13.97 27.61
CA THR A 41 13.28 -14.90 27.81
C THR A 41 14.35 -14.83 26.72
N TYR A 42 13.97 -14.56 25.46
CA TYR A 42 14.96 -14.35 24.40
C TYR A 42 15.69 -13.02 24.55
N GLN A 43 15.01 -11.94 24.93
CA GLN A 43 15.62 -10.63 25.15
C GLN A 43 16.61 -10.62 26.33
N GLU A 44 16.46 -11.52 27.29
CA GLU A 44 17.46 -11.74 28.36
C GLU A 44 18.76 -12.34 27.84
N ARG A 45 18.73 -13.06 26.71
CA ARG A 45 19.88 -13.82 26.16
C ARG A 45 20.44 -13.27 24.85
N VAL A 46 19.66 -12.46 24.14
CA VAL A 46 19.98 -11.96 22.81
C VAL A 46 19.78 -10.45 22.76
N VAL A 47 20.82 -9.74 22.32
CA VAL A 47 20.72 -8.33 21.90
C VAL A 47 19.97 -8.30 20.59
N LYS A 48 18.82 -7.63 20.57
CA LYS A 48 17.99 -7.54 19.37
C LYS A 48 18.79 -6.94 18.19
N GLY A 49 18.80 -7.64 17.06
CA GLY A 49 19.52 -7.25 15.85
C GLY A 49 18.96 -5.99 15.18
N GLU A 50 19.62 -5.53 14.13
CA GLU A 50 19.31 -4.26 13.47
C GLU A 50 18.26 -4.41 12.38
N ILE A 51 17.47 -3.37 12.15
CA ILE A 51 16.66 -3.21 10.93
C ILE A 51 17.39 -2.22 10.05
N ARG A 52 17.65 -2.58 8.80
CA ARG A 52 18.43 -1.79 7.84
C ARG A 52 17.65 -1.54 6.55
N ALA A 53 17.87 -0.39 5.94
CA ALA A 53 17.40 -0.06 4.60
C ALA A 53 18.10 -0.91 3.53
N ALA A 54 17.64 -0.82 2.29
CA ALA A 54 18.20 -1.58 1.16
C ALA A 54 19.70 -1.26 0.91
N ASP A 55 20.12 -0.04 1.19
CA ASP A 55 21.52 0.44 1.10
C ASP A 55 22.37 0.12 2.33
N GLY A 56 21.77 -0.49 3.37
CA GLY A 56 22.44 -0.87 4.61
C GLY A 56 22.42 0.19 5.71
N GLU A 57 21.83 1.37 5.47
CA GLU A 57 21.61 2.39 6.51
C GLU A 57 20.72 1.84 7.64
N VAL A 58 21.02 2.19 8.89
CA VAL A 58 20.38 1.60 10.06
C VAL A 58 19.08 2.34 10.39
N LEU A 59 17.95 1.64 10.29
CA LEU A 59 16.63 2.18 10.60
C LEU A 59 16.22 1.94 12.07
N ALA A 60 16.67 0.84 12.67
CA ALA A 60 16.52 0.57 14.10
C ALA A 60 17.69 -0.26 14.63
N SER A 61 18.20 0.07 15.82
CA SER A 61 19.29 -0.67 16.47
C SER A 61 19.17 -0.67 17.98
N THR A 62 19.82 -1.63 18.63
CA THR A 62 19.91 -1.69 20.09
C THR A 62 21.18 -1.00 20.56
N LYS A 63 21.06 -0.05 21.49
CA LYS A 63 22.19 0.67 22.12
C LYS A 63 22.16 0.44 23.63
N LYS A 64 23.27 0.76 24.30
CA LYS A 64 23.39 0.73 25.76
C LYS A 64 23.64 2.15 26.27
N ASP A 65 23.00 2.52 27.37
CA ASP A 65 23.29 3.77 28.07
C ASP A 65 24.55 3.65 28.95
N SER A 66 24.88 4.73 29.67
CA SER A 66 26.05 4.77 30.57
C SER A 66 25.97 3.79 31.74
N GLU A 67 24.77 3.30 32.07
CA GLU A 67 24.52 2.31 33.12
C GLU A 67 24.51 0.87 32.56
N GLY A 68 24.73 0.72 31.24
CA GLY A 68 24.73 -0.57 30.55
C GLY A 68 23.33 -1.09 30.21
N LYS A 69 22.27 -0.29 30.44
CA LYS A 69 20.90 -0.67 30.13
C LYS A 69 20.63 -0.51 28.64
N GLU A 70 20.05 -1.54 28.05
CA GLU A 70 19.72 -1.59 26.63
C GLU A 70 18.47 -0.77 26.31
N PHE A 71 18.51 -0.01 25.22
CA PHE A 71 17.37 0.69 24.65
C PHE A 71 17.37 0.59 23.13
N ARG A 72 16.18 0.70 22.52
CA ARG A 72 16.00 0.66 21.08
C ARG A 72 16.07 2.09 20.52
N LEU A 73 16.97 2.32 19.56
CA LEU A 73 17.20 3.61 18.90
C LEU A 73 16.72 3.55 17.44
N TYR A 74 15.98 4.58 17.03
CA TYR A 74 15.48 4.78 15.67
C TYR A 74 16.10 6.07 15.10
N PRO A 75 17.16 6.00 14.27
CA PRO A 75 17.94 7.18 13.87
C PRO A 75 17.18 8.22 13.05
N TYR A 76 16.15 7.82 12.30
CA TYR A 76 15.31 8.70 11.47
C TYR A 76 14.03 9.15 12.16
N GLU A 77 13.92 8.95 13.48
CA GLU A 77 12.78 9.37 14.28
C GLU A 77 11.44 8.97 13.63
N ASN A 78 10.64 9.94 13.19
CA ASN A 78 9.27 9.73 12.71
C ASN A 78 9.20 9.17 11.28
N VAL A 79 10.24 9.36 10.46
CA VAL A 79 10.20 9.15 8.99
C VAL A 79 9.82 7.72 8.61
N PHE A 80 10.18 6.76 9.46
CA PHE A 80 9.89 5.33 9.28
C PHE A 80 8.95 4.75 10.34
N ALA A 81 8.33 5.60 11.16
CA ALA A 81 7.65 5.17 12.39
C ALA A 81 6.59 4.08 12.18
N HIS A 82 5.77 4.17 11.13
CA HIS A 82 4.72 3.17 10.87
C HIS A 82 5.21 1.89 10.20
N VAL A 83 6.25 1.97 9.35
CA VAL A 83 6.74 0.83 8.59
C VAL A 83 7.74 0.02 9.42
N VAL A 84 8.72 0.67 10.04
CA VAL A 84 9.65 0.02 10.97
C VAL A 84 8.93 -0.32 12.28
N GLY A 85 8.05 0.56 12.75
CA GLY A 85 7.30 0.36 13.98
C GLY A 85 8.07 0.83 15.21
N TYR A 86 7.69 0.25 16.35
CA TYR A 86 8.31 0.52 17.64
C TYR A 86 8.33 -0.74 18.50
N SER A 87 9.11 -0.72 19.59
CA SER A 87 9.26 -1.83 20.54
C SER A 87 9.18 -1.43 22.02
N SER A 88 8.99 -0.14 22.32
CA SER A 88 9.12 0.44 23.67
C SER A 88 7.78 0.61 24.41
N ALA A 89 6.67 0.78 23.70
CA ALA A 89 5.32 0.93 24.24
C ALA A 89 4.35 -0.10 23.62
N GLY A 90 4.79 -1.36 23.54
CA GLY A 90 4.20 -2.38 22.69
C GLY A 90 5.12 -2.68 21.50
N ILE A 91 4.61 -3.44 20.52
CA ILE A 91 5.38 -3.82 19.33
C ILE A 91 4.52 -3.67 18.08
N SER A 92 5.06 -3.11 17.01
CA SER A 92 4.35 -2.86 15.74
C SER A 92 5.28 -2.91 14.53
N GLY A 93 4.74 -2.82 13.31
CA GLY A 93 5.55 -2.74 12.07
C GLY A 93 6.51 -3.92 11.89
N LEU A 94 7.67 -3.66 11.29
CA LEU A 94 8.75 -4.64 11.14
C LEU A 94 9.33 -5.11 12.48
N GLU A 95 9.34 -4.26 13.52
CA GLU A 95 9.72 -4.67 14.87
C GLU A 95 8.86 -5.85 15.35
N GLN A 96 7.58 -5.87 15.00
CA GLN A 96 6.67 -6.98 15.31
C GLN A 96 6.80 -8.13 14.33
N SER A 97 6.66 -7.89 13.03
CA SER A 97 6.60 -8.97 12.03
C SER A 97 7.91 -9.73 11.88
N MET A 98 9.04 -9.14 12.26
CA MET A 98 10.37 -9.75 12.22
C MET A 98 10.98 -9.98 13.61
N ASN A 99 10.19 -9.88 14.68
CA ASN A 99 10.70 -9.97 16.05
C ASN A 99 11.45 -11.29 16.34
N SER A 100 10.97 -12.41 15.79
CA SER A 100 11.57 -13.74 15.91
C SER A 100 12.96 -13.77 15.29
N GLN A 101 13.10 -13.20 14.10
CA GLN A 101 14.37 -13.13 13.37
C GLN A 101 15.34 -12.20 14.11
N LEU A 102 14.88 -11.02 14.53
CA LEU A 102 15.69 -10.04 15.28
C LEU A 102 16.18 -10.55 16.65
N LEU A 103 15.52 -11.56 17.22
CA LEU A 103 15.87 -12.20 18.50
C LEU A 103 16.51 -13.59 18.33
N THR A 104 16.71 -14.04 17.09
CA THR A 104 17.44 -15.27 16.79
C THR A 104 18.85 -14.91 16.39
N SER A 105 19.83 -15.66 16.87
CA SER A 105 21.22 -15.52 16.44
C SER A 105 21.57 -16.73 15.60
N HIS A 106 21.87 -16.53 14.31
CA HIS A 106 22.46 -17.56 13.44
C HIS A 106 23.99 -17.40 13.32
N GLY A 107 24.60 -16.63 14.22
CA GLY A 107 26.06 -16.50 14.34
C GLY A 107 26.78 -17.82 14.67
N ASN A 108 28.10 -17.76 14.84
CA ASN A 108 28.91 -18.95 15.07
C ASN A 108 28.49 -19.69 16.35
N MET A 109 28.12 -20.97 16.23
CA MET A 109 27.68 -21.80 17.36
C MET A 109 28.72 -21.89 18.50
N LEU A 110 30.02 -21.84 18.19
CA LEU A 110 31.08 -21.82 19.21
C LEU A 110 31.08 -20.51 20.00
N GLU A 111 30.86 -19.39 19.31
CA GLU A 111 30.75 -18.07 19.93
C GLU A 111 29.51 -17.98 20.82
N GLN A 112 28.39 -18.56 20.38
CA GLN A 112 27.17 -18.60 21.19
C GLN A 112 27.36 -19.34 22.50
N VAL A 113 28.05 -20.48 22.44
CA VAL A 113 28.40 -21.27 23.62
C VAL A 113 29.39 -20.49 24.51
N GLU A 114 30.38 -19.83 23.93
CA GLU A 114 31.35 -19.02 24.67
C GLU A 114 30.68 -17.85 25.41
N ASN A 115 29.77 -17.13 24.74
CA ASN A 115 28.99 -16.04 25.32
C ASN A 115 28.08 -16.54 26.45
N GLU A 116 27.44 -17.71 26.29
CA GLU A 116 26.64 -18.34 27.34
C GLU A 116 27.49 -18.71 28.57
N PHE A 117 28.75 -19.14 28.38
CA PHE A 117 29.69 -19.37 29.50
C PHE A 117 30.17 -18.08 30.18
N LYS A 118 30.23 -16.97 29.44
CA LYS A 118 30.64 -15.64 29.94
C LYS A 118 29.48 -14.83 30.53
N ASP A 119 28.25 -15.36 30.47
CA ASP A 119 27.01 -14.63 30.80
C ASP A 119 26.84 -13.36 29.95
N GLU A 120 27.30 -13.43 28.69
CA GLU A 120 27.20 -12.39 27.67
C GLU A 120 26.07 -12.71 26.69
N LYS A 121 25.35 -11.68 26.23
CA LYS A 121 24.25 -11.85 25.26
C LYS A 121 24.79 -12.05 23.85
N ASN A 122 24.17 -12.97 23.11
CA ASN A 122 24.41 -13.11 21.66
C ASN A 122 23.77 -11.97 20.88
N ILE A 123 24.31 -11.63 19.71
CA ILE A 123 23.71 -10.63 18.83
C ILE A 123 22.73 -11.32 17.89
N GLY A 124 21.49 -10.82 17.85
CA GLY A 124 20.46 -11.29 16.94
C GLY A 124 20.72 -10.88 15.50
N ASP A 125 20.03 -11.53 14.58
CA ASP A 125 20.18 -11.29 13.16
C ASP A 125 19.62 -9.93 12.73
N ASN A 126 20.16 -9.43 11.63
CA ASN A 126 19.75 -8.19 11.00
C ASN A 126 18.67 -8.46 9.95
N VAL A 127 17.69 -7.55 9.88
CA VAL A 127 16.65 -7.53 8.85
C VAL A 127 17.01 -6.47 7.82
N ILE A 128 17.25 -6.89 6.58
CA ILE A 128 17.51 -5.98 5.47
C ILE A 128 16.20 -5.78 4.70
N THR A 129 15.74 -4.53 4.66
CA THR A 129 14.47 -4.14 4.07
C THR A 129 14.62 -3.76 2.59
N THR A 130 13.49 -3.59 1.91
CA THR A 130 13.41 -3.04 0.55
C THR A 130 13.32 -1.51 0.55
N LEU A 131 13.31 -0.87 1.72
CA LEU A 131 13.06 0.56 1.86
C LEU A 131 14.26 1.36 1.38
N ASP A 132 13.98 2.41 0.60
CA ASP A 132 14.97 3.38 0.14
C ASP A 132 14.92 4.62 1.02
N VAL A 133 16.06 4.97 1.64
CA VAL A 133 16.12 6.08 2.60
C VAL A 133 15.85 7.42 1.96
N LYS A 134 16.44 7.66 0.78
CA LYS A 134 16.30 8.94 0.08
C LYS A 134 14.87 9.14 -0.40
N LEU A 135 14.29 8.08 -0.94
CA LEU A 135 12.92 8.11 -1.45
C LEU A 135 11.90 8.22 -0.31
N GLN A 136 12.11 7.52 0.81
CA GLN A 136 11.26 7.65 2.00
C GLN A 136 11.31 9.09 2.53
N GLN A 137 12.50 9.69 2.63
CA GLN A 137 12.64 11.07 3.09
C GLN A 137 11.98 12.05 2.10
N ALA A 138 12.20 11.87 0.79
CA ALA A 138 11.58 12.71 -0.23
C ALA A 138 10.05 12.63 -0.17
N ALA A 139 9.46 11.45 0.02
CA ALA A 139 8.03 11.27 0.18
C ALA A 139 7.50 11.90 1.49
N TYR A 140 8.24 11.74 2.59
CA TYR A 140 7.90 12.30 3.90
C TYR A 140 7.87 13.84 3.87
N ASP A 141 8.88 14.44 3.25
CA ASP A 141 9.01 15.89 3.09
C ASP A 141 8.01 16.43 2.07
N ALA A 142 7.76 15.68 0.99
CA ALA A 142 6.78 16.07 -0.02
C ALA A 142 5.36 16.10 0.56
N LEU A 143 4.98 15.09 1.36
CA LEU A 143 3.69 15.05 2.04
C LEU A 143 3.53 16.19 3.08
N GLY A 144 4.64 16.67 3.66
CA GLY A 144 4.63 17.82 4.57
C GLY A 144 3.73 17.58 5.80
N ASP A 145 2.91 18.55 6.16
CA ASP A 145 1.99 18.45 7.30
C ASP A 145 0.62 17.85 6.91
N HIS A 146 0.45 17.41 5.67
CA HIS A 146 -0.79 16.80 5.25
C HIS A 146 -0.99 15.45 5.95
N LYS A 147 -2.13 15.31 6.62
CA LYS A 147 -2.64 14.01 7.04
C LYS A 147 -2.86 13.16 5.79
N GLY A 148 -2.41 11.91 5.79
CA GLY A 148 -2.44 11.10 4.58
C GLY A 148 -1.38 10.01 4.55
N ALA A 149 -1.04 9.55 3.36
CA ALA A 149 -0.07 8.49 3.16
C ALA A 149 0.52 8.50 1.74
N VAL A 150 1.72 7.94 1.64
CA VAL A 150 2.40 7.67 0.37
C VAL A 150 2.85 6.22 0.36
N VAL A 151 2.60 5.52 -0.73
CA VAL A 151 3.15 4.19 -1.01
C VAL A 151 3.90 4.23 -2.32
N VAL A 152 5.11 3.68 -2.33
CA VAL A 152 5.93 3.56 -3.54
C VAL A 152 6.41 2.12 -3.70
N MET A 153 6.27 1.57 -4.90
CA MET A 153 6.55 0.16 -5.21
C MET A 153 7.27 -0.02 -6.54
N GLU A 154 8.11 -1.05 -6.62
CA GLU A 154 8.59 -1.60 -7.89
C GLU A 154 7.52 -2.52 -8.49
N PRO A 155 7.06 -2.29 -9.73
CA PRO A 155 5.95 -3.03 -10.31
C PRO A 155 6.28 -4.48 -10.66
N ASP A 156 7.49 -4.75 -11.14
CA ASP A 156 7.97 -6.04 -11.64
C ASP A 156 8.39 -7.01 -10.51
N THR A 157 8.82 -6.47 -9.36
CA THR A 157 9.24 -7.27 -8.21
C THR A 157 8.20 -7.33 -7.09
N GLY A 158 7.42 -6.26 -6.91
CA GLY A 158 6.57 -6.07 -5.73
C GLY A 158 7.32 -5.52 -4.51
N LYS A 159 8.56 -5.05 -4.64
CA LYS A 159 9.24 -4.38 -3.52
C LYS A 159 8.49 -3.13 -3.11
N ILE A 160 8.30 -2.94 -1.81
CA ILE A 160 7.81 -1.68 -1.27
C ILE A 160 9.03 -0.82 -0.92
N LEU A 161 9.25 0.25 -1.69
CA LEU A 161 10.40 1.14 -1.52
C LEU A 161 10.14 2.24 -0.50
N THR A 162 8.89 2.65 -0.35
CA THR A 162 8.49 3.73 0.58
C THR A 162 7.08 3.50 1.10
N MET A 163 6.89 3.78 2.38
CA MET A 163 5.60 3.73 3.05
C MET A 163 5.54 4.81 4.14
N VAL A 164 4.89 5.93 3.81
CA VAL A 164 4.70 7.08 4.70
C VAL A 164 3.24 7.13 5.16
N SER A 165 3.02 7.47 6.42
CA SER A 165 1.69 7.73 6.99
C SER A 165 1.78 8.93 7.93
N LYS A 166 0.83 9.86 7.83
CA LYS A 166 0.75 11.07 8.66
C LYS A 166 -0.67 11.35 9.17
N PRO A 167 -0.85 11.92 10.38
CA PRO A 167 0.15 12.23 11.39
C PRO A 167 0.92 11.00 11.90
N ASP A 168 2.14 11.24 12.32
CA ASP A 168 3.11 10.24 12.79
C ASP A 168 3.48 10.45 14.27
N PHE A 169 4.50 9.74 14.73
CA PHE A 169 4.99 9.78 16.10
C PHE A 169 6.49 9.45 16.11
N ASN A 170 7.20 9.88 17.16
CA ASN A 170 8.59 9.52 17.35
C ASN A 170 8.71 8.20 18.16
N PRO A 171 9.19 7.09 17.57
CA PRO A 171 9.31 5.82 18.28
C PRO A 171 10.34 5.87 19.43
N ASN A 172 11.28 6.83 19.43
CA ASN A 172 12.25 7.01 20.52
C ASN A 172 11.60 7.61 21.79
N THR A 173 10.57 8.45 21.66
CA THR A 173 9.90 9.11 22.80
C THR A 173 8.52 8.55 23.10
N LEU A 174 8.04 7.60 22.29
CA LEU A 174 6.68 7.05 22.36
C LEU A 174 6.24 6.59 23.76
N SER A 175 7.11 5.99 24.57
CA SER A 175 6.75 5.58 25.93
C SER A 175 6.40 6.75 26.85
N ALA A 176 7.07 7.90 26.68
CA ALA A 176 6.77 9.11 27.42
C ALA A 176 5.50 9.81 26.89
N ASP A 177 5.31 9.77 25.57
CA ASP A 177 4.21 10.45 24.88
C ASP A 177 2.93 9.60 24.76
N TRP A 178 2.96 8.35 25.26
CA TRP A 178 1.92 7.34 25.03
C TRP A 178 0.51 7.82 25.39
N GLU A 179 0.35 8.43 26.57
CA GLU A 179 -0.95 8.90 27.04
C GLU A 179 -1.50 10.01 26.14
N ALA A 180 -0.65 10.94 25.70
CA ALA A 180 -1.05 12.01 24.78
C ALA A 180 -1.44 11.46 23.40
N ILE A 181 -0.62 10.57 22.84
CA ILE A 181 -0.85 9.98 21.50
C ILE A 181 -2.11 9.10 21.48
N THR A 182 -2.36 8.34 22.54
CA THR A 182 -3.53 7.45 22.60
C THR A 182 -4.82 8.15 23.02
N ALA A 183 -4.73 9.29 23.70
CA ALA A 183 -5.87 10.15 24.00
C ALA A 183 -6.34 10.98 22.79
N ASP A 184 -5.46 11.23 21.82
CA ASP A 184 -5.76 11.97 20.59
C ASP A 184 -6.59 11.13 19.61
N LYS A 185 -7.91 11.31 19.70
CA LYS A 185 -8.89 10.63 18.84
C LYS A 185 -8.95 11.22 17.43
N ASP A 186 -8.49 12.45 17.23
CA ASP A 186 -8.64 13.17 15.96
C ASP A 186 -7.52 12.78 14.98
N ASN A 187 -6.30 12.61 15.49
CA ASN A 187 -5.13 12.27 14.67
C ASN A 187 -4.89 10.78 14.54
N SER A 188 -5.21 9.95 15.54
CA SER A 188 -4.97 8.50 15.49
C SER A 188 -3.56 8.15 14.95
N SER A 189 -2.51 8.78 15.49
CA SER A 189 -1.16 8.79 14.89
C SER A 189 -0.50 7.40 14.80
N LEU A 190 -0.96 6.42 15.58
CA LEU A 190 -0.45 5.05 15.52
C LEU A 190 -0.99 4.26 14.32
N VAL A 191 -2.04 4.73 13.65
CA VAL A 191 -2.63 4.05 12.49
C VAL A 191 -1.75 4.25 11.27
N ASN A 192 -1.27 3.15 10.69
CA ASN A 192 -0.66 3.18 9.36
C ASN A 192 -1.74 3.38 8.28
N ARG A 193 -1.91 4.62 7.83
CA ARG A 193 -2.89 5.01 6.81
C ARG A 193 -2.61 4.42 5.44
N ALA A 194 -1.35 4.07 5.15
CA ALA A 194 -0.98 3.47 3.88
C ALA A 194 -1.70 2.14 3.63
N THR A 195 -1.89 1.32 4.66
CA THR A 195 -2.49 -0.02 4.54
C THR A 195 -3.84 -0.17 5.24
N GLN A 196 -4.07 0.57 6.31
CA GLN A 196 -5.29 0.48 7.12
C GLN A 196 -6.27 1.65 6.88
N GLY A 197 -5.83 2.68 6.16
CA GLY A 197 -6.70 3.76 5.71
C GLY A 197 -7.80 3.24 4.79
N GLN A 198 -8.97 3.85 4.89
CA GLN A 198 -10.14 3.54 4.07
C GLN A 198 -10.73 4.85 3.60
N TYR A 199 -10.58 5.10 2.31
CA TYR A 199 -10.91 6.39 1.72
C TYR A 199 -11.72 6.17 0.45
N PRO A 200 -12.66 7.09 0.14
CA PRO A 200 -13.24 7.13 -1.19
C PRO A 200 -12.11 7.38 -2.22
N PRO A 201 -11.98 6.54 -3.26
CA PRO A 201 -10.95 6.71 -4.28
C PRO A 201 -11.18 7.93 -5.20
N GLY A 202 -12.42 8.40 -5.29
CA GLY A 202 -12.81 9.43 -6.25
C GLY A 202 -12.40 9.05 -7.67
N SER A 203 -12.00 10.03 -8.46
CA SER A 203 -11.68 9.81 -9.88
C SER A 203 -10.52 8.84 -10.16
N THR A 204 -9.75 8.39 -9.17
CA THR A 204 -8.79 7.29 -9.38
C THR A 204 -9.49 5.96 -9.67
N PHE A 205 -10.72 5.77 -9.16
CA PHE A 205 -11.53 4.58 -9.44
C PHE A 205 -11.96 4.47 -10.90
N LYS A 206 -11.93 5.58 -11.66
CA LYS A 206 -12.25 5.56 -13.09
C LYS A 206 -11.32 4.64 -13.89
N ILE A 207 -10.10 4.35 -13.40
CA ILE A 207 -9.23 3.32 -13.99
C ILE A 207 -9.95 1.96 -13.98
N ILE A 208 -10.57 1.60 -12.85
CA ILE A 208 -11.32 0.35 -12.67
C ILE A 208 -12.62 0.38 -13.48
N THR A 209 -13.35 1.50 -13.46
CA THR A 209 -14.55 1.69 -14.29
C THR A 209 -14.24 1.52 -15.79
N SER A 210 -13.09 2.05 -16.26
CA SER A 210 -12.64 1.89 -17.64
C SER A 210 -12.31 0.44 -17.99
N LEU A 211 -11.71 -0.31 -17.07
CA LEU A 211 -11.49 -1.74 -17.26
C LEU A 211 -12.81 -2.51 -17.36
N ALA A 212 -13.79 -2.19 -16.53
CA ALA A 212 -15.12 -2.78 -16.60
C ALA A 212 -15.83 -2.48 -17.94
N TYR A 213 -15.71 -1.24 -18.43
CA TYR A 213 -16.20 -0.88 -19.75
C TYR A 213 -15.51 -1.69 -20.85
N TRP A 214 -14.19 -1.74 -20.85
CA TRP A 214 -13.43 -2.52 -21.83
C TRP A 214 -13.82 -4.00 -21.83
N ARG A 215 -14.02 -4.62 -20.66
CA ARG A 215 -14.42 -6.04 -20.58
C ARG A 215 -15.81 -6.32 -21.13
N GLN A 216 -16.70 -5.34 -21.12
CA GLN A 216 -18.05 -5.49 -21.66
C GLN A 216 -18.15 -5.16 -23.15
N HIS A 217 -17.31 -4.25 -23.65
CA HIS A 217 -17.40 -3.73 -25.02
C HIS A 217 -16.25 -4.16 -25.95
N ASN A 218 -15.11 -4.57 -25.38
CA ASN A 218 -13.86 -4.94 -26.06
C ASN A 218 -13.26 -3.83 -26.95
N THR A 219 -13.69 -2.57 -26.76
CA THR A 219 -13.14 -1.37 -27.39
C THR A 219 -13.54 -0.15 -26.58
N LEU A 220 -12.79 0.95 -26.73
CA LEU A 220 -13.20 2.30 -26.30
C LEU A 220 -13.80 3.13 -27.44
N ASP A 221 -13.64 2.66 -28.68
CA ASP A 221 -14.05 3.38 -29.88
C ASP A 221 -15.58 3.44 -29.98
N GLY A 222 -16.08 4.57 -30.50
CA GLY A 222 -17.51 4.81 -30.67
C GLY A 222 -18.24 5.26 -29.40
N PHE A 223 -17.54 5.44 -28.29
CA PHE A 223 -18.06 6.22 -27.18
C PHE A 223 -17.99 7.71 -27.50
N ASP A 224 -19.15 8.35 -27.50
CA ASP A 224 -19.30 9.80 -27.67
C ASP A 224 -20.23 10.34 -26.58
N PHE A 225 -19.79 11.38 -25.89
CA PHE A 225 -20.58 12.01 -24.83
C PHE A 225 -20.46 13.53 -24.87
N ASN A 226 -21.59 14.23 -24.81
CA ASN A 226 -21.61 15.69 -24.73
C ASN A 226 -21.80 16.14 -23.28
N CYS A 227 -20.72 16.54 -22.63
CA CYS A 227 -20.74 17.01 -21.25
C CYS A 227 -21.25 18.45 -21.14
N THR A 228 -22.47 18.60 -20.62
CA THR A 228 -23.11 19.89 -20.30
C THR A 228 -22.76 20.43 -18.91
N GLY A 229 -22.01 19.67 -18.11
CA GLY A 229 -21.58 20.05 -16.75
C GLY A 229 -22.28 19.27 -15.64
N GLU A 230 -23.42 18.67 -15.95
CA GLU A 230 -24.17 17.78 -15.05
C GLU A 230 -24.84 16.63 -15.82
N VAL A 231 -25.20 15.57 -15.12
CA VAL A 231 -26.03 14.48 -15.64
C VAL A 231 -27.00 14.04 -14.56
N GLU A 232 -28.26 13.83 -14.94
CA GLU A 232 -29.31 13.36 -14.05
C GLU A 232 -29.74 11.97 -14.48
N ASN A 233 -29.82 11.05 -13.53
CA ASN A 233 -30.48 9.77 -13.73
C ASN A 233 -31.13 9.28 -12.44
N GLY A 234 -32.33 8.71 -12.55
CA GLY A 234 -33.07 8.19 -11.40
C GLY A 234 -33.39 9.24 -10.33
N GLY A 235 -33.49 10.52 -10.68
CA GLY A 235 -33.74 11.63 -9.76
C GLY A 235 -32.51 12.10 -8.98
N TYR A 236 -31.30 11.69 -9.39
CA TYR A 236 -30.04 12.09 -8.77
C TYR A 236 -29.12 12.74 -9.81
N THR A 237 -28.51 13.87 -9.43
CA THR A 237 -27.65 14.66 -10.31
C THR A 237 -26.20 14.57 -9.88
N ILE A 238 -25.32 14.25 -10.83
CA ILE A 238 -23.86 14.36 -10.65
C ILE A 238 -23.33 15.53 -11.46
N HIS A 239 -22.49 16.34 -10.83
CA HIS A 239 -21.83 17.47 -11.46
C HIS A 239 -20.37 17.14 -11.80
N CYS A 240 -19.88 17.73 -12.89
CA CYS A 240 -18.46 17.87 -13.12
C CYS A 240 -17.86 18.85 -12.11
N TYR A 241 -16.55 18.75 -11.86
CA TYR A 241 -15.83 19.68 -10.99
C TYR A 241 -16.07 21.13 -11.45
N HIS A 242 -16.44 22.00 -10.50
CA HIS A 242 -16.89 23.39 -10.76
C HIS A 242 -18.03 23.53 -11.79
N ASN A 243 -18.88 22.52 -11.97
CA ASN A 243 -19.94 22.49 -12.99
C ASN A 243 -19.41 22.70 -14.42
N THR A 244 -18.16 22.29 -14.68
CA THR A 244 -17.51 22.53 -15.97
C THR A 244 -18.16 21.71 -17.09
N ALA A 245 -18.63 22.40 -18.13
CA ALA A 245 -19.09 21.78 -19.37
C ALA A 245 -17.89 21.50 -20.28
N HIS A 246 -17.47 20.23 -20.38
CA HIS A 246 -16.32 19.84 -21.21
C HIS A 246 -16.63 19.76 -22.71
N GLY A 247 -17.91 19.84 -23.10
CA GLY A 247 -18.35 19.71 -24.49
C GLY A 247 -18.33 18.26 -24.98
N ALA A 248 -18.14 18.09 -26.29
CA ALA A 248 -18.02 16.77 -26.91
C ALA A 248 -16.72 16.07 -26.47
N LEU A 249 -16.86 14.84 -25.99
CA LEU A 249 -15.78 14.01 -25.48
C LEU A 249 -15.89 12.60 -26.07
N ASP A 250 -14.78 12.08 -26.54
CA ASP A 250 -14.56 10.64 -26.67
C ASP A 250 -14.14 10.04 -25.31
N PHE A 251 -13.96 8.72 -25.24
CA PHE A 251 -13.64 8.04 -23.99
C PHE A 251 -12.33 8.53 -23.39
N SER A 252 -11.28 8.63 -24.22
CA SER A 252 -9.95 9.07 -23.81
C SER A 252 -9.96 10.49 -23.26
N SER A 253 -10.65 11.41 -23.92
CA SER A 253 -10.80 12.80 -23.47
C SER A 253 -11.64 12.90 -22.20
N ALA A 254 -12.70 12.10 -22.07
CA ALA A 254 -13.50 12.03 -20.85
C ALA A 254 -12.66 11.56 -19.66
N PHE A 255 -11.80 10.56 -19.87
CA PHE A 255 -10.87 10.06 -18.85
C PHE A 255 -9.79 11.10 -18.50
N ALA A 256 -9.15 11.71 -19.50
CA ALA A 256 -8.07 12.69 -19.34
C ALA A 256 -8.54 13.96 -18.61
N LYS A 257 -9.71 14.49 -18.99
CA LYS A 257 -10.35 15.64 -18.32
C LYS A 257 -11.07 15.24 -17.03
N SER A 258 -11.05 13.97 -16.66
CA SER A 258 -11.70 13.43 -15.46
C SER A 258 -13.20 13.78 -15.38
N CYS A 259 -13.91 13.75 -16.50
CA CYS A 259 -15.32 14.11 -16.60
C CYS A 259 -16.18 13.17 -15.71
N ASN A 260 -16.89 13.73 -14.72
CA ASN A 260 -17.74 12.92 -13.84
C ASN A 260 -19.03 12.49 -14.53
N THR A 261 -19.61 13.37 -15.33
CA THR A 261 -20.89 13.11 -16.00
C THR A 261 -20.79 11.97 -17.01
N ALA A 262 -19.71 11.93 -17.81
CA ALA A 262 -19.44 10.83 -18.72
C ALA A 262 -19.27 9.50 -17.97
N PHE A 263 -18.49 9.47 -16.89
CA PHE A 263 -18.25 8.24 -16.11
C PHE A 263 -19.46 7.79 -15.29
N ALA A 264 -20.29 8.72 -14.82
CA ALA A 264 -21.57 8.42 -14.20
C ALA A 264 -22.52 7.75 -15.19
N GLN A 265 -22.58 8.27 -16.43
CA GLN A 265 -23.37 7.67 -17.50
C GLN A 265 -22.83 6.28 -17.88
N ILE A 266 -21.51 6.14 -18.09
CA ILE A 266 -20.85 4.85 -18.33
C ILE A 266 -21.25 3.86 -17.24
N GLY A 267 -21.19 4.26 -15.97
CA GLY A 267 -21.58 3.42 -14.84
C GLY A 267 -23.00 2.86 -14.96
N VAL A 268 -23.96 3.67 -15.36
CA VAL A 268 -25.36 3.24 -15.52
C VAL A 268 -25.55 2.37 -16.75
N ASP A 269 -24.81 2.63 -17.83
CA ASP A 269 -24.92 1.86 -19.08
C ASP A 269 -24.27 0.47 -18.99
N LEU A 270 -23.36 0.25 -18.04
CA LEU A 270 -22.75 -1.05 -17.79
C LEU A 270 -23.75 -2.04 -17.19
N ASP A 271 -23.63 -3.30 -17.61
CA ASP A 271 -24.26 -4.40 -16.88
C ASP A 271 -23.62 -4.48 -15.48
N ARG A 272 -24.44 -4.28 -14.45
CA ARG A 272 -23.99 -4.18 -13.05
C ARG A 272 -23.44 -5.48 -12.49
N GLU A 273 -23.96 -6.63 -12.94
CA GLU A 273 -23.43 -7.93 -12.52
C GLU A 273 -22.02 -8.13 -13.08
N LYS A 274 -21.82 -7.88 -14.38
CA LYS A 274 -20.49 -7.93 -15.02
C LYS A 274 -19.53 -6.87 -14.48
N TYR A 275 -20.05 -5.70 -14.09
CA TYR A 275 -19.25 -4.69 -13.44
C TYR A 275 -18.75 -5.18 -12.07
N ARG A 276 -19.65 -5.71 -11.24
CA ARG A 276 -19.30 -6.33 -9.96
C ARG A 276 -18.32 -7.49 -10.13
N GLU A 277 -18.53 -8.37 -11.11
CA GLU A 277 -17.60 -9.47 -11.43
C GLU A 277 -16.20 -8.96 -11.81
N THR A 278 -16.13 -7.86 -12.58
CA THR A 278 -14.86 -7.22 -12.89
C THR A 278 -14.19 -6.73 -11.62
N VAL A 279 -14.90 -5.99 -10.77
CA VAL A 279 -14.34 -5.42 -9.54
C VAL A 279 -13.93 -6.50 -8.53
N ASP A 280 -14.72 -7.56 -8.39
CA ASP A 280 -14.40 -8.75 -7.57
C ASP A 280 -13.12 -9.44 -8.09
N SER A 281 -12.90 -9.50 -9.41
CA SER A 281 -11.67 -10.10 -9.96
C SER A 281 -10.39 -9.33 -9.54
N LEU A 282 -10.54 -8.04 -9.18
CA LEU A 282 -9.50 -7.11 -8.80
C LEU A 282 -9.27 -7.02 -7.28
N LEU A 283 -9.70 -8.03 -6.51
CA LEU A 283 -9.45 -8.18 -5.06
C LEU A 283 -10.24 -7.22 -4.14
N PHE A 284 -11.31 -6.59 -4.63
CA PHE A 284 -12.27 -5.94 -3.73
C PHE A 284 -12.98 -6.98 -2.85
N ASN A 285 -13.28 -6.59 -1.62
CA ASN A 285 -13.91 -7.41 -0.57
C ASN A 285 -13.14 -8.70 -0.21
N GLN A 286 -11.88 -8.84 -0.65
CA GLN A 286 -11.05 -10.03 -0.46
C GLN A 286 -9.80 -9.74 0.39
N GLU A 287 -9.16 -10.80 0.89
CA GLU A 287 -7.85 -10.69 1.53
C GLU A 287 -6.81 -10.21 0.51
N LEU A 288 -5.93 -9.31 0.95
CA LEU A 288 -4.80 -8.83 0.17
C LEU A 288 -3.55 -9.66 0.48
N PRO A 289 -2.63 -9.85 -0.47
CA PRO A 289 -1.36 -10.55 -0.27
C PRO A 289 -0.33 -9.73 0.52
N LEU A 290 -0.72 -9.18 1.68
CA LEU A 290 0.10 -8.33 2.53
C LEU A 290 0.42 -9.04 3.85
N ASP A 291 1.70 -9.05 4.22
CA ASP A 291 2.19 -9.68 5.47
C ASP A 291 2.20 -8.68 6.66
N MET A 292 1.27 -7.72 6.66
CA MET A 292 1.14 -6.65 7.65
C MET A 292 -0.33 -6.30 7.88
N PRO A 293 -0.72 -5.64 8.99
CA PRO A 293 -2.11 -5.22 9.18
C PRO A 293 -2.60 -4.31 8.04
N TYR A 294 -3.76 -4.66 7.48
CA TYR A 294 -4.42 -3.89 6.42
C TYR A 294 -5.94 -3.91 6.58
N ARG A 295 -6.63 -3.06 5.82
CA ARG A 295 -8.08 -3.16 5.61
C ARG A 295 -8.38 -3.51 4.17
N LYS A 296 -9.36 -4.39 3.98
CA LYS A 296 -9.86 -4.78 2.65
C LYS A 296 -10.49 -3.58 1.96
N SER A 297 -10.30 -3.47 0.66
CA SER A 297 -11.09 -2.53 -0.15
C SER A 297 -12.55 -2.95 -0.15
N ARG A 298 -13.47 -1.99 -0.14
CA ARG A 298 -14.91 -2.21 -0.11
C ARG A 298 -15.54 -1.78 -1.43
N PHE A 299 -16.42 -2.62 -1.95
CA PHE A 299 -17.26 -2.31 -3.11
C PHE A 299 -18.64 -2.95 -2.91
N ASP A 300 -19.70 -2.16 -3.00
CA ASP A 300 -21.07 -2.57 -2.66
C ASP A 300 -22.06 -2.12 -3.74
N LEU A 301 -21.93 -2.73 -4.92
CA LEU A 301 -22.84 -2.53 -6.05
C LEU A 301 -23.50 -3.87 -6.39
N GLU A 302 -24.82 -3.91 -6.29
CA GLU A 302 -25.65 -5.07 -6.61
C GLU A 302 -26.44 -4.85 -7.90
N LYS A 303 -26.95 -5.93 -8.50
CA LYS A 303 -27.75 -5.88 -9.73
C LYS A 303 -28.87 -4.82 -9.67
N ASN A 304 -29.56 -4.77 -8.54
CA ASN A 304 -30.74 -3.93 -8.32
C ASN A 304 -30.43 -2.63 -7.58
N SER A 305 -29.15 -2.24 -7.45
CA SER A 305 -28.77 -0.96 -6.85
C SER A 305 -29.44 0.21 -7.57
N ALA A 306 -29.71 1.30 -6.86
CA ALA A 306 -30.25 2.50 -7.50
C ALA A 306 -29.24 3.11 -8.49
N ASP A 307 -29.74 3.78 -9.53
CA ASP A 307 -28.91 4.48 -10.51
C ASP A 307 -28.02 5.52 -9.82
N ALA A 308 -28.54 6.23 -8.82
CA ALA A 308 -27.80 7.16 -7.98
C ALA A 308 -26.53 6.55 -7.35
N LEU A 309 -26.63 5.33 -6.80
CA LEU A 309 -25.48 4.63 -6.22
C LEU A 309 -24.51 4.14 -7.31
N THR A 310 -25.05 3.69 -8.44
CA THR A 310 -24.25 3.24 -9.60
C THR A 310 -23.41 4.38 -10.17
N MET A 311 -24.03 5.56 -10.35
CA MET A 311 -23.40 6.78 -10.82
C MET A 311 -22.25 7.22 -9.88
N GLN A 312 -22.51 7.26 -8.57
CA GLN A 312 -21.50 7.60 -7.55
C GLN A 312 -20.36 6.57 -7.57
N THR A 313 -20.68 5.29 -7.59
CA THR A 313 -19.70 4.20 -7.62
C THR A 313 -18.78 4.30 -8.83
N ALA A 314 -19.33 4.58 -10.01
CA ALA A 314 -18.54 4.68 -11.25
C ALA A 314 -17.53 5.83 -11.27
N ILE A 315 -17.71 6.85 -10.42
CA ILE A 315 -16.76 7.95 -10.21
C ILE A 315 -15.93 7.80 -8.93
N GLY A 316 -16.03 6.67 -8.23
CA GLY A 316 -15.29 6.37 -7.00
C GLY A 316 -15.84 7.05 -5.74
N GLN A 317 -17.13 7.36 -5.73
CA GLN A 317 -17.88 7.85 -4.57
C GLN A 317 -18.88 6.77 -4.07
N GLY A 318 -19.74 7.14 -3.12
CA GLY A 318 -20.70 6.24 -2.47
C GLY A 318 -20.01 5.35 -1.44
N ASP A 319 -20.26 4.05 -1.51
CA ASP A 319 -19.75 3.09 -0.52
C ASP A 319 -18.36 2.51 -0.84
N THR A 320 -17.78 2.89 -1.98
CA THR A 320 -16.47 2.37 -2.41
C THR A 320 -15.36 2.94 -1.53
N LEU A 321 -14.56 2.07 -0.92
CA LEU A 321 -13.42 2.45 -0.09
C LEU A 321 -12.17 1.68 -0.48
N VAL A 322 -11.03 2.35 -0.52
CA VAL A 322 -9.72 1.76 -0.82
C VAL A 322 -8.66 2.23 0.17
N SER A 323 -7.58 1.45 0.27
CA SER A 323 -6.33 1.91 0.90
C SER A 323 -5.33 2.40 -0.16
N PRO A 324 -4.40 3.30 0.21
CA PRO A 324 -3.30 3.71 -0.67
C PRO A 324 -2.47 2.53 -1.17
N MET A 325 -2.21 1.55 -0.30
CA MET A 325 -1.51 0.32 -0.67
C MET A 325 -2.27 -0.47 -1.75
N TYR A 326 -3.59 -0.61 -1.62
CA TYR A 326 -4.38 -1.27 -2.67
C TYR A 326 -4.26 -0.55 -4.02
N MET A 327 -4.34 0.78 -4.02
CA MET A 327 -4.21 1.57 -5.25
C MET A 327 -2.81 1.46 -5.87
N ALA A 328 -1.75 1.43 -5.06
CA ALA A 328 -0.40 1.16 -5.52
C ALA A 328 -0.27 -0.25 -6.12
N MET A 329 -0.83 -1.27 -5.47
CA MET A 329 -0.84 -2.64 -6.00
C MET A 329 -1.59 -2.74 -7.34
N PHE A 330 -2.75 -2.10 -7.44
CA PHE A 330 -3.53 -2.09 -8.68
C PHE A 330 -2.76 -1.39 -9.82
N ALA A 331 -2.19 -0.21 -9.56
CA ALA A 331 -1.37 0.50 -10.54
C ALA A 331 -0.09 -0.27 -10.91
N SER A 332 0.53 -0.97 -9.95
CA SER A 332 1.64 -1.89 -10.21
C SER A 332 1.24 -3.01 -11.16
N SER A 333 0.03 -3.55 -11.04
CA SER A 333 -0.45 -4.53 -12.02
C SER A 333 -0.68 -3.94 -13.41
N VAL A 334 -1.11 -2.68 -13.52
CA VAL A 334 -1.22 -1.99 -14.82
C VAL A 334 0.17 -1.81 -15.44
N ALA A 335 1.15 -1.38 -14.63
CA ALA A 335 2.54 -1.18 -15.02
C ALA A 335 3.28 -2.49 -15.35
N ASN A 336 2.80 -3.64 -14.87
CA ASN A 336 3.43 -4.96 -15.02
C ASN A 336 2.59 -5.93 -15.86
N ASP A 337 2.10 -5.48 -17.03
CA ASP A 337 1.35 -6.29 -18.01
C ASP A 337 0.14 -7.07 -17.45
N GLY A 338 -0.43 -6.56 -16.36
CA GLY A 338 -1.61 -7.08 -15.69
C GLY A 338 -1.32 -8.07 -14.57
N THR A 339 -0.05 -8.33 -14.28
CA THR A 339 0.40 -9.23 -13.22
C THR A 339 0.66 -8.47 -11.92
N LEU A 340 -0.06 -8.82 -10.87
CA LEU A 340 0.22 -8.34 -9.52
C LEU A 340 1.28 -9.23 -8.87
N MET A 341 2.41 -8.64 -8.49
CA MET A 341 3.42 -9.25 -7.64
C MET A 341 2.99 -9.22 -6.17
N LYS A 342 3.42 -10.21 -5.36
CA LYS A 342 3.20 -10.18 -3.91
C LYS A 342 4.05 -9.05 -3.30
N PRO A 343 3.45 -8.04 -2.67
CA PRO A 343 4.21 -6.96 -2.05
C PRO A 343 5.04 -7.45 -0.86
N TYR A 344 6.26 -6.95 -0.70
CA TYR A 344 7.13 -7.31 0.42
C TYR A 344 8.05 -6.16 0.86
N LEU A 345 8.40 -6.16 2.15
CA LEU A 345 9.23 -5.14 2.80
C LEU A 345 10.63 -5.63 3.19
N VAL A 346 10.86 -6.95 3.21
CA VAL A 346 12.11 -7.56 3.69
C VAL A 346 12.77 -8.29 2.54
N GLU A 347 13.97 -7.87 2.16
CA GLU A 347 14.74 -8.51 1.09
C GLU A 347 15.47 -9.75 1.61
N ARG A 348 16.07 -9.66 2.81
CA ARG A 348 16.84 -10.77 3.41
C ARG A 348 17.07 -10.61 4.90
N ILE A 349 17.43 -11.72 5.53
CA ILE A 349 17.93 -11.80 6.91
C ILE A 349 19.43 -12.11 6.83
N GLU A 350 20.23 -11.37 7.58
CA GLU A 350 21.68 -11.54 7.68
C GLU A 350 22.07 -11.78 9.14
N THR A 351 23.12 -12.55 9.39
CA THR A 351 23.73 -12.61 10.72
C THR A 351 24.28 -11.24 11.11
N TYR A 352 24.65 -11.08 12.39
CA TYR A 352 25.31 -9.85 12.83
C TYR A 352 26.66 -9.57 12.12
N THR A 353 27.27 -10.61 11.52
CA THR A 353 28.51 -10.53 10.71
C THR A 353 28.26 -10.26 9.22
N GLY A 354 27.01 -10.29 8.76
CA GLY A 354 26.62 -10.03 7.36
C GLY A 354 26.44 -11.28 6.50
N ASP A 355 26.48 -12.48 7.07
CA ASP A 355 26.24 -13.72 6.32
C ASP A 355 24.73 -13.89 6.07
N THR A 356 24.32 -14.16 4.83
CA THR A 356 22.89 -14.31 4.50
C THR A 356 22.31 -15.59 5.11
N VAL A 357 21.28 -15.43 5.93
CA VAL A 357 20.50 -16.53 6.54
C VAL A 357 19.33 -16.91 5.66
N LYS A 358 18.58 -15.92 5.18
CA LYS A 358 17.36 -16.11 4.38
C LYS A 358 17.22 -14.98 3.37
N LYS A 359 16.78 -15.29 2.15
CA LYS A 359 16.47 -14.29 1.12
C LYS A 359 15.01 -14.45 0.69
N TYR A 360 14.32 -13.32 0.54
CA TYR A 360 12.98 -13.24 0.01
C TYR A 360 13.09 -12.89 -1.48
N ALA A 361 12.36 -13.62 -2.33
CA ALA A 361 12.39 -13.44 -3.78
C ALA A 361 11.04 -12.92 -4.27
N PRO A 362 11.02 -12.12 -5.35
CA PRO A 362 9.78 -11.73 -6.03
C PRO A 362 8.91 -12.94 -6.35
N LYS A 363 7.61 -12.80 -6.13
CA LYS A 363 6.63 -13.86 -6.38
C LYS A 363 5.40 -13.28 -7.04
N GLU A 364 5.03 -13.84 -8.19
CA GLU A 364 3.73 -13.54 -8.81
C GLU A 364 2.60 -13.96 -7.87
N TYR A 365 1.65 -13.06 -7.62
CA TYR A 365 0.48 -13.36 -6.82
C TYR A 365 -0.71 -13.75 -7.70
N LYS A 366 -1.09 -12.86 -8.63
CA LYS A 366 -2.29 -13.05 -9.46
C LYS A 366 -2.22 -12.20 -10.72
N LYS A 367 -2.69 -12.74 -11.84
CA LYS A 367 -2.99 -11.94 -13.04
C LYS A 367 -4.36 -11.27 -12.88
N LEU A 368 -4.38 -9.95 -12.73
CA LEU A 368 -5.60 -9.16 -12.54
C LEU A 368 -6.24 -8.76 -13.87
N MET A 369 -5.41 -8.60 -14.91
CA MET A 369 -5.83 -8.20 -16.25
C MET A 369 -4.89 -8.77 -17.31
N THR A 370 -5.31 -8.69 -18.57
CA THR A 370 -4.47 -9.06 -19.72
C THR A 370 -3.51 -7.93 -20.08
N ALA A 371 -2.44 -8.25 -20.82
CA ALA A 371 -1.52 -7.22 -21.30
C ALA A 371 -2.22 -6.17 -22.19
N GLN A 372 -3.23 -6.57 -22.98
CA GLN A 372 -4.02 -5.65 -23.79
C GLN A 372 -4.86 -4.70 -22.93
N GLU A 373 -5.45 -5.20 -21.84
CA GLU A 373 -6.17 -4.38 -20.87
C GLU A 373 -5.22 -3.39 -20.18
N SER A 374 -4.03 -3.86 -19.76
CA SER A 374 -2.99 -2.99 -19.19
C SER A 374 -2.54 -1.92 -20.17
N GLU A 375 -2.22 -2.27 -21.42
CA GLU A 375 -1.81 -1.31 -22.44
C GLU A 375 -2.89 -0.23 -22.70
N MET A 376 -4.17 -0.64 -22.71
CA MET A 376 -5.28 0.29 -22.82
C MET A 376 -5.36 1.27 -21.63
N LEU A 377 -5.25 0.75 -20.39
CA LEU A 377 -5.25 1.60 -19.20
C LEU A 377 -4.02 2.52 -19.15
N THR A 378 -2.84 2.01 -19.52
CA THR A 378 -1.62 2.79 -19.65
C THR A 378 -1.81 3.96 -20.60
N LYS A 379 -2.36 3.74 -21.81
CA LYS A 379 -2.67 4.81 -22.77
C LYS A 379 -3.62 5.87 -22.20
N LEU A 380 -4.68 5.44 -21.52
CA LEU A 380 -5.61 6.36 -20.84
C LEU A 380 -4.90 7.19 -19.77
N MET A 381 -4.10 6.55 -18.92
CA MET A 381 -3.34 7.16 -17.83
C MET A 381 -2.24 8.11 -18.33
N THR A 382 -1.56 7.79 -19.43
CA THR A 382 -0.63 8.70 -20.12
C THR A 382 -1.37 9.94 -20.62
N GLY A 383 -2.56 9.77 -21.20
CA GLY A 383 -3.38 10.90 -21.67
C GLY A 383 -3.74 11.92 -20.57
N VAL A 384 -3.85 11.47 -19.31
CA VAL A 384 -4.06 12.36 -18.14
C VAL A 384 -2.83 13.23 -17.86
N VAL A 385 -1.63 12.70 -18.09
CA VAL A 385 -0.37 13.45 -17.92
C VAL A 385 -0.11 14.35 -19.13
N GLU A 386 -0.40 13.91 -20.35
CA GLU A 386 -0.12 14.71 -21.53
C GLU A 386 -1.10 15.87 -21.72
N ASN A 387 -2.39 15.62 -21.49
CA ASN A 387 -3.47 16.52 -21.91
C ASN A 387 -4.54 16.73 -20.82
N GLY A 388 -4.31 16.21 -19.61
CA GLY A 388 -5.33 16.12 -18.58
C GLY A 388 -4.92 16.73 -17.24
N THR A 389 -5.51 16.20 -16.18
CA THR A 389 -5.40 16.76 -14.82
C THR A 389 -4.04 16.55 -14.16
N ALA A 390 -3.14 15.75 -14.73
CA ALA A 390 -1.79 15.51 -14.20
C ALA A 390 -0.69 16.15 -15.07
N SER A 391 -1.03 17.20 -15.83
CA SER A 391 -0.12 17.83 -16.80
C SER A 391 1.16 18.43 -16.23
N SER A 392 1.23 18.67 -14.93
CA SER A 392 2.46 19.11 -14.24
C SER A 392 3.55 18.03 -14.15
N LEU A 393 3.23 16.77 -14.47
CA LEU A 393 4.19 15.68 -14.65
C LEU A 393 4.72 15.58 -16.09
N SER A 394 4.13 16.31 -17.04
CA SER A 394 4.59 16.32 -18.43
C SER A 394 5.91 17.09 -18.60
N GLY A 395 6.72 16.69 -19.58
CA GLY A 395 7.97 17.36 -19.93
C GLY A 395 9.12 17.18 -18.92
N ARG A 396 9.01 16.19 -18.02
CA ARG A 396 10.07 15.84 -17.06
C ARG A 396 11.13 14.93 -17.69
N GLY A 397 12.17 14.61 -16.93
CA GLY A 397 13.26 13.70 -17.37
C GLY A 397 12.82 12.23 -17.53
N TYR A 398 11.56 11.93 -17.25
CA TYR A 398 10.91 10.63 -17.36
C TYR A 398 9.51 10.82 -17.98
N THR A 399 8.95 9.75 -18.52
CA THR A 399 7.53 9.71 -18.89
C THR A 399 6.70 9.27 -17.68
N ALA A 400 5.42 9.61 -17.64
CA ALA A 400 4.54 9.19 -16.56
C ALA A 400 3.13 8.87 -17.06
N ALA A 401 2.47 7.96 -16.36
CA ALA A 401 1.06 7.62 -16.55
C ALA A 401 0.39 7.63 -15.17
N GLY A 402 -0.76 8.28 -15.06
CA GLY A 402 -1.46 8.32 -13.77
C GLY A 402 -2.90 8.76 -13.87
N LYS A 403 -3.55 8.82 -12.70
CA LYS A 403 -4.88 9.41 -12.54
C LYS A 403 -4.93 10.23 -11.27
N THR A 404 -5.45 11.44 -11.40
CA THR A 404 -5.79 12.27 -10.23
C THR A 404 -7.16 11.89 -9.68
N GLY A 405 -7.34 12.07 -8.37
CA GLY A 405 -8.63 11.99 -7.71
C GLY A 405 -8.86 13.20 -6.81
N THR A 406 -10.10 13.65 -6.78
CA THR A 406 -10.63 14.56 -5.78
C THR A 406 -11.82 13.82 -5.19
N ALA A 407 -11.72 13.38 -3.95
CA ALA A 407 -12.71 12.52 -3.33
C ALA A 407 -13.46 13.27 -2.24
N GLU A 408 -14.74 13.50 -2.47
CA GLU A 408 -15.65 14.07 -1.48
C GLU A 408 -15.84 13.09 -0.32
N HIS A 409 -15.94 13.61 0.90
CA HIS A 409 -16.20 12.82 2.10
C HIS A 409 -17.14 13.57 3.04
N GLY A 410 -17.96 12.85 3.80
CA GLY A 410 -18.90 13.48 4.74
C GLY A 410 -19.83 14.48 4.07
N ASP A 411 -20.12 15.59 4.76
CA ASP A 411 -20.96 16.67 4.23
C ASP A 411 -20.11 17.62 3.37
N VAL A 412 -20.28 17.49 2.04
CA VAL A 412 -19.56 18.25 1.01
C VAL A 412 -19.72 19.78 1.11
N SER A 413 -20.69 20.28 1.89
CA SER A 413 -20.84 21.73 2.13
C SER A 413 -19.84 22.29 3.14
N VAL A 414 -19.18 21.42 3.91
CA VAL A 414 -18.25 21.79 4.98
C VAL A 414 -16.91 21.06 4.93
N THR A 415 -16.82 19.95 4.19
CA THR A 415 -15.59 19.16 4.10
C THR A 415 -14.76 19.51 2.88
N THR A 416 -13.44 19.55 3.06
CA THR A 416 -12.50 19.66 1.95
C THR A 416 -12.28 18.26 1.37
N PRO A 417 -12.35 18.06 0.04
CA PRO A 417 -12.08 16.76 -0.55
C PRO A 417 -10.67 16.22 -0.24
N HIS A 418 -10.53 14.90 -0.26
CA HIS A 418 -9.21 14.28 -0.23
C HIS A 418 -8.54 14.36 -1.61
N SER A 419 -7.24 14.65 -1.61
CA SER A 419 -6.40 14.80 -2.80
C SER A 419 -5.68 13.48 -3.09
N TRP A 420 -5.93 12.90 -4.26
CA TRP A 420 -5.37 11.61 -4.69
C TRP A 420 -4.53 11.75 -5.95
N PHE A 421 -3.47 10.95 -6.01
CA PHE A 421 -2.78 10.59 -7.25
C PHE A 421 -2.34 9.13 -7.20
N VAL A 422 -2.54 8.42 -8.30
CA VAL A 422 -2.05 7.05 -8.48
C VAL A 422 -1.46 6.94 -9.88
N GLY A 423 -0.24 6.45 -10.00
CA GLY A 423 0.43 6.35 -11.29
C GLY A 423 1.81 5.71 -11.21
N PHE A 424 2.49 5.67 -12.35
CA PHE A 424 3.84 5.13 -12.49
C PHE A 424 4.65 5.95 -13.50
N SER A 425 5.97 5.85 -13.43
CA SER A 425 6.90 6.47 -14.37
C SER A 425 7.44 5.47 -15.41
N ASN A 426 8.10 6.00 -16.44
CA ASN A 426 8.65 5.27 -17.58
C ASN A 426 7.61 4.38 -18.28
N VAL A 427 6.65 5.00 -18.96
CA VAL A 427 5.49 4.35 -19.60
C VAL A 427 5.84 3.11 -20.44
N GLU A 428 6.99 3.12 -21.14
CA GLU A 428 7.44 2.00 -21.98
C GLU A 428 8.13 0.88 -21.18
N ASP A 429 8.76 1.21 -20.05
CA ASP A 429 9.47 0.27 -19.15
C ASP A 429 9.29 0.72 -17.70
N PRO A 430 8.10 0.46 -17.10
CA PRO A 430 7.76 1.02 -15.81
C PRO A 430 8.64 0.50 -14.68
N ASP A 431 9.23 1.41 -13.92
CA ASP A 431 10.20 1.12 -12.86
C ASP A 431 9.66 1.42 -11.45
N ILE A 432 8.77 2.41 -11.32
CA ILE A 432 8.23 2.79 -10.02
C ILE A 432 6.76 3.25 -10.11
N VAL A 433 5.98 2.78 -9.14
CA VAL A 433 4.56 3.09 -8.95
C VAL A 433 4.40 3.91 -7.67
N VAL A 434 3.60 4.96 -7.73
CA VAL A 434 3.33 5.88 -6.62
C VAL A 434 1.82 5.98 -6.40
N SER A 435 1.41 5.83 -5.14
CA SER A 435 0.06 6.18 -4.67
C SER A 435 0.16 7.19 -3.54
N VAL A 436 -0.48 8.35 -3.71
CA VAL A 436 -0.52 9.46 -2.76
C VAL A 436 -1.95 9.75 -2.36
N ILE A 437 -2.18 9.89 -1.06
CA ILE A 437 -3.37 10.50 -0.49
C ILE A 437 -2.98 11.61 0.49
N ALA A 438 -3.58 12.78 0.31
CA ALA A 438 -3.60 13.85 1.30
C ALA A 438 -5.06 14.12 1.69
N GLU A 439 -5.40 13.80 2.93
CA GLU A 439 -6.73 14.00 3.51
C GLU A 439 -7.05 15.49 3.58
N GLU A 440 -8.24 15.90 3.11
CA GLU A 440 -8.77 17.26 3.28
C GLU A 440 -7.86 18.33 2.65
N ALA A 441 -7.12 17.95 1.61
CA ALA A 441 -6.14 18.78 0.93
C ALA A 441 -6.62 19.34 -0.42
N GLY A 442 -7.89 19.14 -0.77
CA GLY A 442 -8.50 19.71 -1.97
C GLY A 442 -8.21 18.88 -3.23
N ALA A 443 -7.87 19.55 -4.33
CA ALA A 443 -7.77 18.89 -5.63
C ALA A 443 -6.53 17.99 -5.76
N GLY A 444 -6.71 16.81 -6.37
CA GLY A 444 -5.62 15.87 -6.70
C GLY A 444 -4.46 16.52 -7.47
N SER A 445 -4.80 17.39 -8.44
CA SER A 445 -3.86 18.09 -9.32
C SER A 445 -2.99 19.13 -8.61
N GLU A 446 -3.45 19.65 -7.46
CA GLU A 446 -2.79 20.75 -6.74
C GLU A 446 -1.88 20.27 -5.61
N VAL A 447 -2.18 19.10 -5.02
CA VAL A 447 -1.42 18.57 -3.87
C VAL A 447 -0.80 17.21 -4.19
N ALA A 448 -1.61 16.18 -4.48
CA ALA A 448 -1.11 14.83 -4.68
C ALA A 448 -0.20 14.68 -5.92
N VAL A 449 -0.50 15.36 -7.03
CA VAL A 449 0.36 15.34 -8.23
C VAL A 449 1.73 15.99 -7.98
N PRO A 450 1.84 17.20 -7.40
CA PRO A 450 3.14 17.75 -7.00
C PRO A 450 3.93 16.87 -6.02
N ILE A 451 3.26 16.21 -5.08
CA ILE A 451 3.90 15.23 -4.18
C ILE A 451 4.50 14.08 -4.99
N ALA A 452 3.72 13.47 -5.88
CA ALA A 452 4.20 12.39 -6.74
C ALA A 452 5.37 12.86 -7.64
N GLY A 453 5.29 14.07 -8.19
CA GLY A 453 6.37 14.66 -8.98
C GLY A 453 7.68 14.77 -8.20
N LYS A 454 7.65 15.21 -6.94
CA LYS A 454 8.84 15.26 -6.08
C LYS A 454 9.43 13.87 -5.81
N ILE A 455 8.57 12.86 -5.66
CA ILE A 455 8.99 11.47 -5.43
C ILE A 455 9.66 10.90 -6.67
N PHE A 456 9.03 11.04 -7.84
CA PHE A 456 9.63 10.63 -9.11
C PHE A 456 10.94 11.38 -9.38
N ASP A 457 10.99 12.69 -9.14
CA ASP A 457 12.23 13.46 -9.30
C ASP A 457 13.33 12.95 -8.35
N ALA A 458 12.99 12.59 -7.11
CA ALA A 458 13.96 12.03 -6.16
C ALA A 458 14.45 10.63 -6.54
N TYR A 459 13.64 9.86 -7.28
CA TYR A 459 14.05 8.54 -7.78
C TYR A 459 15.06 8.63 -8.94
N TYR A 460 14.95 9.65 -9.79
CA TYR A 460 15.81 9.81 -10.96
C TYR A 460 17.01 10.76 -10.79
N ASN A 461 17.15 11.42 -9.64
CA ASN A 461 18.28 12.30 -9.29
C ASN A 461 19.18 11.64 -8.25
#